data_AF-A0A1H5T681-F1
#
_entry.id   AF-A0A1H5T681-F1
#
_cell.length_a   1.000
_cell.length_b   1.000
_cell.length_c   1.000
_cell.angle_alpha   90.00
_cell.angle_beta   90.00
_cell.angle_gamma   90.00
#
_symmetry.space_group_name_H-M   'P 1'
#
loop_
_entity.id
_entity.type
_entity.pdbx_description
1 polymer ?
#
loop_
_entity_poly.entity_id
_entity_poly.type
_entity_poly.pdbx_seq_one_letter_code
_entity_poly.pdbx_strand_id
1 'polypeptide(L)'
;MLTLLIALAGATALPGAAHAQPTTARQPGDDRARIAELEAEGKALRAEAEATYRAAEAACHERFLVNRCIDLAKKQRLDTITRARGLEAEARRLDLAERQRAADAARARAIDAPPAELPPAQALPAAPDLPQPPATAETPAPEAPAPSASGTAPPETAPDAARIRAEREAASRAAQDQTERERAARDAERTTARRQAEEDAAERAAQAERDRERYDERLRRYEEEQAGKK
;
A
#
# COMPACT_ATOMS: atom_id res chain seq x y z
N MET A 1 10.64 48.85 43.38
CA MET A 1 10.71 48.56 44.84
C MET A 1 9.90 47.29 45.07
N LEU A 2 10.39 46.19 45.63
CA LEU A 2 11.66 45.84 46.22
C LEU A 2 11.75 44.29 46.15
N THR A 3 12.83 43.83 45.52
CA THR A 3 13.56 42.55 45.66
C THR A 3 13.27 41.63 46.86
N LEU A 4 13.23 40.31 46.59
CA LEU A 4 14.06 39.25 47.22
C LEU A 4 13.75 37.91 46.48
N LEU A 5 14.59 37.20 45.71
CA LEU A 5 15.98 36.70 45.82
C LEU A 5 16.24 35.79 47.03
N ILE A 6 16.01 34.47 46.89
CA ILE A 6 16.74 33.44 47.66
C ILE A 6 17.10 32.22 46.79
N ALA A 7 18.40 32.14 46.53
CA ALA A 7 19.32 31.00 46.55
C ALA A 7 19.13 29.77 45.63
N LEU A 8 20.10 29.68 44.70
CA LEU A 8 20.75 28.47 44.22
C LEU A 8 21.02 27.45 45.35
N ALA A 9 20.71 26.18 45.08
CA ALA A 9 21.51 25.05 45.50
C ALA A 9 21.60 24.05 44.34
N GLY A 10 22.75 24.03 43.67
CA GLY A 10 23.15 22.94 42.80
C GLY A 10 23.93 21.91 43.61
N ALA A 11 23.56 20.64 43.49
CA ALA A 11 24.45 19.48 43.66
C ALA A 11 23.75 18.22 43.15
N THR A 12 24.20 17.77 41.97
CA THR A 12 24.49 16.37 41.62
C THR A 12 23.51 15.27 42.04
N ALA A 13 22.70 14.83 41.08
CA ALA A 13 22.58 13.40 40.76
C ALA A 13 21.97 13.28 39.35
N LEU A 14 22.80 12.93 38.37
CA LEU A 14 22.35 12.13 37.25
C LEU A 14 22.22 10.69 37.77
N PRO A 15 21.03 10.09 37.86
CA PRO A 15 20.91 8.69 37.53
C PRO A 15 20.84 8.62 36.00
N GLY A 16 21.96 8.22 35.41
CA GLY A 16 21.91 7.43 34.20
C GLY A 16 21.04 6.21 34.47
N ALA A 17 19.77 6.33 34.12
CA ALA A 17 18.88 5.25 33.82
C ALA A 17 18.04 5.75 32.65
N ALA A 18 18.67 5.83 31.48
CA ALA A 18 17.96 5.48 30.27
C ALA A 18 17.46 4.06 30.51
N HIS A 19 16.25 3.96 31.07
CA HIS A 19 15.42 2.78 30.92
C HIS A 19 15.30 2.64 29.41
N ALA A 20 16.20 1.85 28.81
CA ALA A 20 15.86 1.05 27.67
C ALA A 20 14.62 0.30 28.13
N GLN A 21 13.46 0.84 27.79
CA GLN A 21 12.21 0.13 27.84
C GLN A 21 12.56 -1.23 27.24
N PRO A 22 12.40 -2.33 27.98
CA PRO A 22 12.49 -3.61 27.33
C PRO A 22 11.55 -3.50 26.14
N THR A 23 12.05 -3.74 24.94
CA THR A 23 11.21 -4.05 23.79
C THR A 23 10.52 -5.36 24.17
N THR A 24 9.56 -5.28 25.09
CA THR A 24 8.61 -6.35 25.36
C THR A 24 8.00 -6.61 24.01
N ALA A 25 8.30 -7.80 23.47
CA ALA A 25 7.72 -8.29 22.25
C ALA A 25 6.22 -8.00 22.33
N ARG A 26 5.78 -7.03 21.53
CA ARG A 26 4.44 -6.47 21.64
C ARG A 26 3.44 -7.59 21.41
N GLN A 27 2.50 -7.76 22.35
CA GLN A 27 1.60 -8.89 22.29
C GLN A 27 0.61 -8.68 21.13
N PRO A 28 0.22 -9.75 20.40
CA PRO A 28 -0.75 -9.63 19.31
C PRO A 28 -2.08 -8.96 19.71
N GLY A 29 -2.50 -9.08 20.97
CA GLY A 29 -3.68 -8.39 21.51
C GLY A 29 -3.51 -6.86 21.60
N ASP A 30 -2.31 -6.38 21.87
CA ASP A 30 -2.01 -4.95 21.98
C ASP A 30 -1.96 -4.25 20.62
N ASP A 31 -1.58 -4.99 19.57
CA ASP A 31 -1.58 -4.51 18.18
C ASP A 31 -3.02 -4.39 17.64
N ARG A 32 -3.87 -5.38 17.90
CA ARG A 32 -5.30 -5.33 17.51
C ARG A 32 -6.05 -4.19 18.18
N ALA A 33 -5.82 -3.97 19.47
CA ALA A 33 -6.42 -2.86 20.19
C ALA A 33 -5.99 -1.51 19.58
N ARG A 34 -4.71 -1.38 19.22
CA ARG A 34 -4.17 -0.18 18.58
C ARG A 34 -4.74 0.06 17.18
N ILE A 35 -4.87 -1.00 16.37
CA ILE A 35 -5.51 -0.92 15.06
C ILE A 35 -6.94 -0.40 15.19
N ALA A 36 -7.73 -0.99 16.09
CA ALA A 36 -9.12 -0.59 16.33
C ALA A 36 -9.24 0.86 16.81
N GLU A 37 -8.32 1.33 17.66
CA GLU A 37 -8.25 2.72 18.12
C GLU A 37 -7.98 3.68 16.94
N LEU A 38 -6.95 3.39 16.12
CA LEU A 38 -6.60 4.21 14.96
C LEU A 38 -7.74 4.29 13.93
N GLU A 39 -8.44 3.18 13.70
CA GLU A 39 -9.60 3.15 12.82
C GLU A 39 -10.77 3.94 13.38
N ALA A 40 -11.04 3.82 14.68
CA ALA A 40 -12.09 4.57 15.36
C ALA A 40 -11.81 6.08 15.32
N GLU A 41 -10.57 6.48 15.58
CA GLU A 41 -10.13 7.88 15.53
C GLU A 41 -10.22 8.44 14.10
N GLY A 42 -9.72 7.71 13.10
CA GLY A 42 -9.84 8.11 11.69
C GLY A 42 -11.30 8.27 11.25
N LYS A 43 -12.17 7.35 11.66
CA LYS A 43 -13.62 7.44 11.40
C LYS A 43 -14.25 8.63 12.11
N ALA A 44 -13.90 8.88 13.37
CA ALA A 44 -14.40 10.01 14.14
C ALA A 44 -13.99 11.35 13.51
N LEU A 45 -12.73 11.49 13.10
CA LEU A 45 -12.23 12.69 12.40
C LEU A 45 -12.94 12.93 11.07
N ARG A 46 -13.24 11.88 10.30
CA ARG A 46 -14.06 12.03 9.08
C ARG A 46 -15.47 12.53 9.41
N ALA A 47 -16.12 11.94 10.41
CA ALA A 47 -17.46 12.36 10.81
C ALA A 47 -17.47 13.81 11.32
N GLU A 48 -16.47 14.20 12.10
CA GLU A 48 -16.27 15.57 12.56
C GLU A 48 -16.06 16.56 11.41
N ALA A 49 -15.21 16.20 10.44
CA ALA A 49 -14.96 17.03 9.25
C ALA A 49 -16.25 17.27 8.45
N GLU A 50 -17.06 16.22 8.24
CA GLU A 50 -18.35 16.33 7.53
C GLU A 50 -19.39 17.11 8.34
N ALA A 51 -19.42 16.96 9.67
CA ALA A 51 -20.33 17.73 10.52
C ALA A 51 -19.96 19.22 10.52
N THR A 52 -18.67 19.52 10.66
CA THR A 52 -18.13 20.89 10.65
C THR A 52 -18.35 21.56 9.30
N TYR A 53 -18.09 20.85 8.20
CA TYR A 53 -18.33 21.39 6.86
C TYR A 53 -19.80 21.68 6.63
N ARG A 54 -20.72 20.77 6.99
CA ARG A 54 -22.17 21.01 6.83
C ARG A 54 -22.66 22.22 7.61
N ALA A 55 -22.18 22.40 8.85
CA ALA A 55 -22.51 23.57 9.65
C ALA A 55 -21.93 24.87 9.03
N ALA A 56 -20.67 24.82 8.58
CA ALA A 56 -20.00 25.95 7.96
C ALA A 56 -20.63 26.35 6.62
N GLU A 57 -21.04 25.38 5.80
CA GLU A 57 -21.67 25.61 4.51
C GLU A 57 -22.98 26.40 4.66
N ALA A 58 -23.85 25.98 5.58
CA ALA A 58 -25.07 26.72 5.91
C ALA A 58 -24.77 28.16 6.36
N ALA A 59 -23.78 28.33 7.26
CA ALA A 59 -23.37 29.66 7.74
C ALA A 59 -22.71 30.52 6.64
N CYS A 60 -22.04 29.92 5.66
CA CYS A 60 -21.37 30.64 4.57
C CYS A 60 -22.37 31.30 3.62
N HIS A 61 -23.57 30.72 3.43
CA HIS A 61 -24.59 31.28 2.56
C HIS A 61 -25.15 32.63 3.05
N GLU A 62 -25.04 32.92 4.35
CA GLU A 62 -25.44 34.20 4.94
C GLU A 62 -24.37 35.30 4.81
N ARG A 63 -23.20 35.01 4.23
CA ARG A 63 -22.07 35.96 4.15
C ARG A 63 -21.99 36.62 2.79
N PHE A 64 -21.50 37.86 2.75
CA PHE A 64 -21.31 38.57 1.48
C PHE A 64 -20.32 37.88 0.52
N LEU A 65 -19.26 37.26 1.05
CA LEU A 65 -18.26 36.52 0.26
C LEU A 65 -18.49 35.00 0.36
N VAL A 66 -19.68 34.53 -0.01
CA VAL A 66 -20.09 33.11 0.07
C VAL A 66 -19.04 32.19 -0.52
N ASN A 67 -18.59 32.45 -1.75
CA ASN A 67 -17.64 31.58 -2.46
C ASN A 67 -16.31 31.43 -1.70
N ARG A 68 -15.74 32.55 -1.23
CA ARG A 68 -14.49 32.51 -0.46
C ARG A 68 -14.67 31.77 0.87
N CYS A 69 -15.84 31.91 1.50
CA CYS A 69 -16.17 31.20 2.74
C CYS A 69 -16.24 29.69 2.50
N ILE A 70 -16.97 29.26 1.47
CA ILE A 70 -17.11 27.85 1.10
C ILE A 70 -15.75 27.25 0.76
N ASP A 71 -14.90 27.96 0.02
CA ASP A 71 -13.55 27.48 -0.31
C ASP A 71 -12.69 27.27 0.92
N LEU A 72 -12.77 28.16 1.92
CA LEU A 72 -12.07 27.99 3.19
C LEU A 72 -12.59 26.78 3.96
N ALA A 73 -13.92 26.61 4.03
CA ALA A 73 -14.55 25.46 4.68
C ALA A 73 -14.17 24.13 3.99
N LYS A 74 -14.12 24.12 2.65
CA LYS A 74 -13.66 22.96 1.87
C LYS A 74 -12.20 22.63 2.17
N LYS A 75 -11.31 23.64 2.25
CA LYS A 75 -9.90 23.42 2.61
C LYS A 75 -9.77 22.81 4.01
N GLN A 76 -10.45 23.36 5.00
CA GLN A 76 -10.46 22.83 6.38
C GLN A 76 -10.98 21.38 6.45
N ARG A 77 -12.03 21.07 5.69
CA ARG A 77 -12.54 19.70 5.54
C ARG A 77 -11.50 18.76 4.94
N LEU A 78 -10.88 19.17 3.84
CA LEU A 78 -9.85 18.36 3.16
C LEU A 78 -8.63 18.10 4.05
N ASP A 79 -8.17 19.10 4.80
CA ASP A 79 -7.05 18.95 5.74
C ASP A 79 -7.38 17.91 6.81
N THR A 80 -8.59 17.97 7.36
CA THR A 80 -9.06 17.04 8.40
C THR A 80 -9.25 15.62 7.85
N ILE A 81 -9.84 15.49 6.66
CA ILE A 81 -9.95 14.19 5.97
C ILE A 81 -8.58 13.60 5.65
N THR A 82 -7.60 14.43 5.29
CA THR A 82 -6.23 13.98 5.01
C THR A 82 -5.57 13.41 6.26
N ARG A 83 -5.71 14.09 7.41
CA ARG A 83 -5.25 13.56 8.71
C ARG A 83 -5.92 12.23 9.05
N ALA A 84 -7.24 12.15 8.88
CA ALA A 84 -7.99 10.92 9.13
C ALA A 84 -7.50 9.75 8.25
N ARG A 85 -7.25 9.99 6.95
CA ARG A 85 -6.69 8.99 6.04
C ARG A 85 -5.29 8.54 6.45
N GLY A 86 -4.50 9.42 7.06
CA GLY A 86 -3.20 9.07 7.65
C GLY A 86 -3.33 8.00 8.73
N LEU A 87 -4.25 8.20 9.68
CA LEU A 87 -4.52 7.23 10.76
C LEU A 87 -5.01 5.88 10.22
N GLU A 88 -5.93 5.90 9.25
CA GLU A 88 -6.41 4.67 8.65
C GLU A 88 -5.35 3.94 7.83
N ALA A 89 -4.43 4.68 7.20
CA ALA A 89 -3.31 4.08 6.50
C ALA A 89 -2.33 3.42 7.48
N GLU A 90 -2.10 4.02 8.66
CA GLU A 90 -1.32 3.41 9.73
C GLU A 90 -1.98 2.13 10.25
N ALA A 91 -3.28 2.17 10.54
CA ALA A 91 -4.05 0.99 10.92
C ALA A 91 -3.92 -0.15 9.90
N ARG A 92 -4.08 0.17 8.60
CA ARG A 92 -3.91 -0.79 7.50
C ARG A 92 -2.50 -1.37 7.43
N ARG A 93 -1.45 -0.59 7.69
CA ARG A 93 -0.06 -1.09 7.72
C ARG A 93 0.13 -2.10 8.85
N LEU A 94 -0.43 -1.83 10.02
CA LEU A 94 -0.36 -2.73 11.17
C LEU A 94 -1.15 -4.02 10.93
N ASP A 95 -2.37 -3.93 10.39
CA ASP A 95 -3.18 -5.10 10.04
C ASP A 95 -2.48 -6.00 9.01
N LEU A 96 -1.90 -5.40 7.96
CA LEU A 96 -1.13 -6.16 6.97
C LEU A 96 0.09 -6.86 7.60
N ALA A 97 0.81 -6.17 8.49
CA ALA A 97 1.94 -6.76 9.21
C ALA A 97 1.49 -7.94 10.10
N GLU A 98 0.35 -7.83 10.77
CA GLU A 98 -0.20 -8.94 11.57
C GLU A 98 -0.56 -10.15 10.69
N ARG A 99 -1.24 -9.91 9.56
CA ARG A 99 -1.59 -10.97 8.60
C ARG A 99 -0.36 -11.66 8.02
N GLN A 100 0.70 -10.91 7.70
CA GLN A 100 1.96 -11.46 7.23
C GLN A 100 2.58 -12.38 8.29
N ARG A 101 2.69 -11.91 9.54
CA ARG A 101 3.18 -12.73 10.66
C ARG A 101 2.37 -14.02 10.85
N ALA A 102 1.05 -13.93 10.76
CA ALA A 102 0.17 -15.09 10.87
C ALA A 102 0.35 -16.09 9.71
N ALA A 103 0.51 -15.58 8.49
CA ALA A 103 0.79 -16.41 7.31
C ALA A 103 2.15 -17.11 7.40
N ASP A 104 3.18 -16.41 7.87
CA ASP A 104 4.52 -16.98 8.05
C ASP A 104 4.52 -18.06 9.14
N ALA A 105 3.82 -17.82 10.26
CA ALA A 105 3.64 -18.83 11.31
C ALA A 105 2.88 -20.06 10.82
N ALA A 106 1.85 -19.88 9.97
CA ALA A 106 1.12 -20.99 9.35
C ALA A 106 2.01 -21.78 8.37
N ARG A 107 2.83 -21.08 7.57
CA ARG A 107 3.80 -21.71 6.65
C ARG A 107 4.85 -22.52 7.41
N ALA A 108 5.41 -21.98 8.49
CA ALA A 108 6.36 -22.69 9.34
C ALA A 108 5.74 -23.98 9.92
N ARG A 109 4.53 -23.89 10.48
CA ARG A 109 3.78 -25.07 10.98
C ARG A 109 3.51 -26.11 9.89
N ALA A 110 3.27 -25.69 8.65
CA ALA A 110 3.05 -26.61 7.53
C ALA A 110 4.35 -27.32 7.08
N ILE A 111 5.51 -26.66 7.21
CA ILE A 111 6.83 -27.26 6.94
C ILE A 111 7.18 -28.27 8.03
N ASP A 112 6.86 -27.96 9.28
CA ASP A 112 7.15 -28.83 10.44
C ASP A 112 6.11 -29.96 10.63
N ALA A 113 5.03 -29.98 9.85
CA ALA A 113 4.01 -31.01 9.93
C ALA A 113 4.52 -32.34 9.33
N PRO A 114 4.31 -33.49 10.00
CA PRO A 114 4.66 -34.78 9.41
C PRO A 114 3.85 -35.00 8.12
N PRO A 115 4.43 -35.69 7.11
CA PRO A 115 3.71 -36.00 5.89
C PRO A 115 2.45 -36.79 6.24
N ALA A 116 1.29 -36.28 5.82
CA ALA A 116 0.03 -36.96 6.02
C ALA A 116 0.08 -38.33 5.32
N GLU A 117 -0.11 -39.42 6.08
CA GLU A 117 -0.22 -40.77 5.52
C GLU A 117 -1.43 -40.84 4.58
N LEU A 118 -1.19 -41.24 3.33
CA LEU A 118 -2.23 -41.54 2.36
C LEU A 118 -3.05 -42.74 2.87
N PRO A 119 -4.40 -42.66 2.87
CA PRO A 119 -5.23 -43.77 3.34
C PRO A 119 -5.03 -45.02 2.48
N PRO A 120 -5.06 -46.24 3.08
CA PRO A 120 -4.81 -47.48 2.35
C PRO A 120 -5.93 -47.75 1.34
N ALA A 121 -5.52 -48.08 0.11
CA ALA A 121 -6.42 -48.49 -0.96
C ALA A 121 -7.12 -49.81 -0.59
N GLN A 122 -8.45 -49.78 -0.47
CA GLN A 122 -9.26 -50.98 -0.23
C GLN A 122 -9.39 -51.78 -1.53
N ALA A 123 -9.10 -53.07 -1.48
CA ALA A 123 -9.19 -54.00 -2.61
C ALA A 123 -10.66 -54.33 -2.95
N LEU A 124 -11.04 -54.18 -4.23
CA LEU A 124 -12.33 -54.64 -4.77
C LEU A 124 -12.21 -56.12 -5.23
N PRO A 125 -13.29 -56.93 -5.11
CA PRO A 125 -13.28 -58.35 -5.46
C PRO A 125 -13.25 -58.60 -6.98
N ALA A 126 -12.65 -59.73 -7.37
CA ALA A 126 -12.40 -60.14 -8.74
C ALA A 126 -13.68 -60.42 -9.55
N ALA A 127 -13.72 -59.93 -10.80
CA ALA A 127 -14.73 -60.24 -11.81
C ALA A 127 -14.31 -61.44 -12.69
N PRO A 128 -15.25 -62.24 -13.22
CA PRO A 128 -14.95 -63.49 -13.93
C PRO A 128 -14.54 -63.31 -15.40
N ASP A 129 -13.78 -64.30 -15.88
CA ASP A 129 -13.15 -64.41 -17.20
C ASP A 129 -14.09 -64.27 -18.40
N LEU A 130 -13.61 -63.55 -19.43
CA LEU A 130 -14.12 -63.63 -20.81
C LEU A 130 -12.96 -63.96 -21.78
N PRO A 131 -13.25 -64.64 -22.91
CA PRO A 131 -12.23 -65.35 -23.70
C PRO A 131 -11.39 -64.43 -24.60
N GLN A 132 -10.08 -64.70 -24.69
CA GLN A 132 -9.14 -64.04 -25.60
C GLN A 132 -9.17 -64.62 -27.03
N PRO A 133 -9.09 -63.79 -28.09
CA PRO A 133 -8.75 -64.22 -29.45
C PRO A 133 -7.21 -64.37 -29.67
N PRO A 134 -6.79 -65.15 -30.68
CA PRO A 134 -5.47 -65.79 -30.73
C PRO A 134 -4.32 -64.94 -31.28
N ALA A 135 -3.11 -65.46 -31.00
CA ALA A 135 -1.79 -64.89 -31.20
C ALA A 135 -1.23 -64.96 -32.64
N THR A 136 -0.30 -64.04 -32.95
CA THR A 136 0.88 -64.30 -33.79
C THR A 136 2.11 -63.54 -33.27
N ALA A 137 3.24 -64.27 -33.23
CA ALA A 137 4.61 -63.95 -32.78
C ALA A 137 5.28 -62.80 -33.58
N GLU A 138 6.37 -62.13 -33.18
CA GLU A 138 7.66 -62.56 -32.59
C GLU A 138 8.30 -61.49 -31.64
N THR A 139 9.25 -61.90 -30.79
CA THR A 139 9.94 -61.22 -29.65
C THR A 139 11.48 -61.15 -29.95
N PRO A 140 12.38 -60.24 -29.46
CA PRO A 140 12.60 -59.77 -28.05
C PRO A 140 13.03 -58.27 -27.81
N ALA A 141 12.50 -57.54 -26.80
CA ALA A 141 12.82 -57.38 -25.35
C ALA A 141 13.91 -56.30 -25.02
N PRO A 142 13.90 -55.58 -23.85
CA PRO A 142 12.93 -55.54 -22.75
C PRO A 142 12.35 -54.15 -22.39
N GLU A 143 11.20 -54.19 -21.73
CA GLU A 143 10.35 -53.08 -21.25
C GLU A 143 10.95 -52.21 -20.14
N ALA A 144 10.75 -50.90 -20.26
CA ALA A 144 10.40 -50.06 -19.12
C ALA A 144 8.87 -50.01 -19.02
N PRO A 145 8.25 -50.27 -17.84
CA PRO A 145 6.80 -50.18 -17.72
C PRO A 145 6.40 -48.70 -17.76
N ALA A 146 5.89 -48.28 -18.90
CA ALA A 146 5.08 -47.09 -19.02
C ALA A 146 3.80 -47.24 -18.16
N PRO A 147 3.31 -46.16 -17.56
CA PRO A 147 2.18 -46.18 -16.65
C PRO A 147 0.87 -46.34 -17.43
N SER A 148 -0.04 -47.20 -16.97
CA SER A 148 -1.47 -47.09 -17.26
C SER A 148 -2.23 -47.74 -16.12
N ALA A 149 -2.85 -46.94 -15.26
CA ALA A 149 -4.25 -46.52 -15.39
C ALA A 149 -5.17 -47.72 -15.07
N SER A 150 -6.07 -47.65 -14.09
CA SER A 150 -7.01 -46.55 -13.91
C SER A 150 -7.60 -46.55 -12.50
N GLY A 151 -7.57 -45.39 -11.85
CA GLY A 151 -8.72 -44.86 -11.13
C GLY A 151 -9.32 -43.77 -12.02
N THR A 152 -10.59 -43.91 -12.35
CA THR A 152 -11.30 -43.23 -13.44
C THR A 152 -11.41 -41.71 -13.25
N ALA A 153 -10.37 -40.98 -13.63
CA ALA A 153 -10.57 -39.75 -14.39
C ALA A 153 -10.71 -40.15 -15.86
N PRO A 154 -11.60 -39.54 -16.67
CA PRO A 154 -11.48 -39.67 -18.12
C PRO A 154 -10.03 -39.33 -18.49
N PRO A 155 -9.36 -40.07 -19.39
CA PRO A 155 -8.07 -39.63 -19.88
C PRO A 155 -8.32 -38.24 -20.47
N GLU A 156 -7.81 -37.18 -19.83
CA GLU A 156 -7.59 -35.94 -20.55
C GLU A 156 -6.80 -36.39 -21.76
N THR A 157 -7.45 -36.38 -22.92
CA THR A 157 -6.78 -36.81 -24.14
C THR A 157 -5.53 -35.95 -24.22
N ALA A 158 -4.37 -36.50 -24.63
CA ALA A 158 -3.13 -35.72 -24.77
C ALA A 158 -3.32 -34.28 -25.33
N PRO A 159 -4.28 -34.00 -26.25
CA PRO A 159 -4.64 -32.63 -26.63
C PRO A 159 -5.28 -31.74 -25.54
N ASP A 160 -6.10 -32.25 -24.60
CA ASP A 160 -6.70 -31.46 -23.53
C ASP A 160 -5.65 -30.96 -22.51
N ALA A 161 -4.73 -31.83 -22.10
CA ALA A 161 -3.64 -31.45 -21.20
C ALA A 161 -2.67 -30.44 -21.87
N ALA A 162 -2.46 -30.56 -23.19
CA ALA A 162 -1.70 -29.60 -23.97
C ALA A 162 -2.42 -28.25 -24.06
N ARG A 163 -3.75 -28.25 -24.26
CA ARG A 163 -4.57 -27.03 -24.25
C ARG A 163 -4.49 -26.30 -22.91
N ILE A 164 -4.63 -27.02 -21.79
CA ILE A 164 -4.56 -26.42 -20.44
C ILE A 164 -3.19 -25.80 -20.18
N ARG A 165 -2.10 -26.44 -20.61
CA ARG A 165 -0.74 -25.85 -20.51
C ARG A 165 -0.61 -24.58 -21.34
N ALA A 166 -1.08 -24.62 -22.60
CA ALA A 166 -1.05 -23.46 -23.48
C ALA A 166 -1.88 -22.28 -22.93
N GLU A 167 -3.05 -22.54 -22.35
CA GLU A 167 -3.89 -21.53 -21.70
C GLU A 167 -3.19 -20.90 -20.50
N ARG A 168 -2.52 -21.70 -19.65
CA ARG A 168 -1.78 -21.20 -18.49
C ARG A 168 -0.56 -20.37 -18.90
N GLU A 169 0.15 -20.79 -19.94
CA GLU A 169 1.27 -20.03 -20.49
C GLU A 169 0.81 -18.72 -21.11
N ALA A 170 -0.30 -18.72 -21.86
CA ALA A 170 -0.90 -17.51 -22.41
C ALA A 170 -1.36 -16.55 -21.30
N ALA A 171 -2.00 -17.06 -20.25
CA ALA A 171 -2.42 -16.26 -19.10
C ALA A 171 -1.22 -15.66 -18.35
N SER A 172 -0.13 -16.44 -18.19
CA SER A 172 1.11 -15.95 -17.57
C SER A 172 1.76 -14.84 -18.40
N ARG A 173 1.85 -15.01 -19.72
CA ARG A 173 2.38 -13.98 -20.64
C ARG A 173 1.52 -12.72 -20.61
N ALA A 174 0.19 -12.86 -20.66
CA ALA A 174 -0.73 -11.72 -20.58
C ALA A 174 -0.58 -10.95 -19.26
N ALA A 175 -0.37 -11.65 -18.13
CA ALA A 175 -0.14 -11.02 -16.84
C ALA A 175 1.21 -10.27 -16.77
N GLN A 176 2.26 -10.83 -17.39
CA GLN A 176 3.57 -10.18 -17.52
C GLN A 176 3.47 -8.92 -18.38
N ASP A 177 2.86 -9.03 -19.56
CA ASP A 177 2.64 -7.90 -20.48
C ASP A 177 1.84 -6.78 -19.80
N GLN A 178 0.80 -7.12 -19.04
CA GLN A 178 0.03 -6.15 -18.28
C GLN A 178 0.92 -5.44 -17.24
N THR A 179 1.72 -6.19 -16.50
CA THR A 179 2.64 -5.62 -15.50
C THR A 179 3.66 -4.67 -16.16
N GLU A 180 4.20 -5.03 -17.33
CA GLU A 180 5.13 -4.20 -18.08
C GLU A 180 4.45 -2.92 -18.60
N ARG A 181 3.23 -3.02 -19.14
CA ARG A 181 2.43 -1.86 -19.57
C ARG A 181 2.13 -0.91 -18.42
N GLU A 182 1.78 -1.45 -17.25
CA GLU A 182 1.54 -0.64 -16.05
C GLU A 182 2.82 0.07 -15.58
N ARG A 183 3.98 -0.61 -15.63
CA ARG A 183 5.27 0.02 -15.31
C ARG A 183 5.61 1.13 -16.31
N ALA A 184 5.50 0.85 -17.61
CA ALA A 184 5.75 1.81 -18.67
C ALA A 184 4.81 3.04 -18.57
N ALA A 185 3.54 2.84 -18.24
CA ALA A 185 2.59 3.92 -18.02
C ALA A 185 3.01 4.80 -16.82
N ARG A 186 3.38 4.19 -15.69
CA ARG A 186 3.87 4.93 -14.51
C ARG A 186 5.17 5.69 -14.80
N ASP A 187 6.06 5.14 -15.62
CA ASP A 187 7.30 5.82 -16.02
C ASP A 187 7.04 7.01 -16.96
N ALA A 188 6.10 6.86 -17.90
CA ALA A 188 5.65 7.94 -18.76
C ALA A 188 4.98 9.07 -17.96
N GLU A 189 4.13 8.72 -16.98
CA GLU A 189 3.54 9.68 -16.04
C GLU A 189 4.61 10.41 -15.23
N ARG A 190 5.59 9.69 -14.65
CA ARG A 190 6.70 10.30 -13.91
C ARG A 190 7.51 11.28 -14.76
N THR A 191 7.75 10.94 -16.01
CA THR A 191 8.50 11.81 -16.93
C THR A 191 7.69 13.06 -17.28
N THR A 192 6.39 12.91 -17.51
CA THR A 192 5.48 14.04 -17.74
C THR A 192 5.42 14.96 -16.52
N ALA A 193 5.28 14.40 -15.32
CA ALA A 193 5.26 15.15 -14.07
C ALA A 193 6.57 15.90 -13.82
N ARG A 194 7.72 15.27 -14.12
CA ARG A 194 9.04 15.93 -14.02
C ARG A 194 9.13 17.13 -14.97
N ARG A 195 8.71 16.96 -16.23
CA ARG A 195 8.69 18.06 -17.22
C ARG A 195 7.81 19.22 -16.76
N GLN A 196 6.60 18.93 -16.26
CA GLN A 196 5.70 19.96 -15.73
C GLN A 196 6.31 20.68 -14.53
N ALA A 197 6.94 19.95 -13.61
CA ALA A 197 7.60 20.56 -12.46
C ALA A 197 8.77 21.47 -12.86
N GLU A 198 9.52 21.10 -13.90
CA GLU A 198 10.60 21.91 -14.48
C GLU A 198 10.04 23.18 -15.16
N GLU A 199 8.94 23.05 -15.93
CA GLU A 199 8.23 24.18 -16.56
C GLU A 199 7.71 25.15 -15.48
N ASP A 200 7.00 24.66 -14.47
CA ASP A 200 6.51 25.47 -13.36
C ASP A 200 7.65 26.17 -12.59
N ALA A 201 8.80 25.49 -12.44
CA ALA A 201 9.98 26.07 -11.80
C ALA A 201 10.59 27.19 -12.65
N ALA A 202 10.65 27.00 -13.98
CA ALA A 202 11.11 28.01 -14.92
C ALA A 202 10.18 29.23 -14.94
N GLU A 203 8.86 29.02 -14.90
CA GLU A 203 7.88 30.11 -14.80
C GLU A 203 8.04 30.91 -13.51
N ARG A 204 8.23 30.23 -12.37
CA ARG A 204 8.50 30.89 -11.08
C ARG A 204 9.80 31.70 -11.11
N ALA A 205 10.86 31.17 -11.72
CA ALA A 205 12.12 31.87 -11.88
C ALA A 205 11.95 33.14 -12.74
N ALA A 206 11.31 33.01 -13.91
CA ALA A 206 11.05 34.13 -14.80
C ALA A 206 10.15 35.19 -14.15
N GLN A 207 9.17 34.78 -13.33
CA GLN A 207 8.34 35.71 -12.57
C GLN A 207 9.16 36.47 -11.52
N ALA A 208 10.03 35.79 -10.78
CA ALA A 208 10.90 36.42 -9.80
C ALA A 208 11.87 37.43 -10.44
N GLU A 209 12.35 37.16 -11.65
CA GLU A 209 13.18 38.11 -12.41
C GLU A 209 12.38 39.37 -12.79
N ARG A 210 11.18 39.22 -13.37
CA ARG A 210 10.31 40.36 -13.69
C ARG A 210 9.95 41.19 -12.46
N ASP A 211 9.77 40.54 -11.31
CA ASP A 211 9.46 41.25 -10.07
C ASP A 211 10.66 42.04 -9.54
N ARG A 212 11.89 41.53 -9.72
CA ARG A 212 13.13 42.28 -9.43
C ARG A 212 13.27 43.49 -10.35
N GLU A 213 13.08 43.32 -11.66
CA GLU A 213 13.14 44.42 -12.63
C GLU A 213 12.16 45.54 -12.27
N ARG A 214 10.91 45.16 -11.95
CA ARG A 214 9.87 46.10 -11.50
C ARG A 214 10.26 46.82 -10.21
N TYR A 215 10.87 46.10 -9.27
CA TYR A 215 11.36 46.69 -8.02
C TYR A 215 12.46 47.71 -8.28
N ASP A 216 13.44 47.36 -9.12
CA ASP A 216 14.59 48.21 -9.46
C ASP A 216 14.17 49.45 -10.25
N GLU A 217 13.21 49.33 -11.17
CA GLU A 217 12.60 50.48 -11.85
C GLU A 217 11.93 51.44 -10.85
N ARG A 218 11.13 50.89 -9.92
CA ARG A 218 10.48 51.70 -8.89
C ARG A 218 11.49 52.39 -7.99
N LEU A 219 12.60 51.72 -7.65
CA LEU A 219 13.68 52.30 -6.86
C LEU A 219 14.33 53.48 -7.59
N ARG A 220 14.70 53.31 -8.87
CA ARG A 220 15.26 54.39 -9.69
C ARG A 220 14.34 55.61 -9.77
N ARG A 221 13.04 55.37 -9.99
CA ARG A 221 12.05 56.45 -10.00
C ARG A 221 11.98 57.21 -8.67
N TYR A 222 12.02 56.50 -7.54
CA TYR A 222 12.06 57.15 -6.23
C TYR A 222 13.33 57.98 -6.03
N GLU A 223 14.48 57.51 -6.49
CA GLU A 223 15.75 58.24 -6.41
C GLU A 223 15.73 59.52 -7.25
N GLU A 224 15.21 59.47 -8.48
CA GLU A 224 15.02 60.63 -9.36
C GLU A 224 14.06 61.66 -8.75
N GLU A 225 12.92 61.21 -8.20
CA GLU A 225 11.94 62.06 -7.53
C GLU A 225 12.52 62.74 -6.27
N GLN A 226 13.47 62.11 -5.58
CA GLN A 226 14.17 62.71 -4.43
C GLN A 226 15.26 63.69 -4.87
N ALA A 227 15.95 63.42 -5.98
CA ALA A 227 16.98 64.31 -6.53
C ALA A 227 16.38 65.62 -7.04
N GLY A 228 15.20 65.59 -7.68
CA GLY A 228 14.52 66.79 -8.17
C GLY A 228 13.85 67.66 -7.09
N LYS A 229 13.82 67.20 -5.84
CA LYS A 229 13.30 67.96 -4.68
C LYS A 229 14.37 68.74 -3.90
N LYS A 230 15.65 68.56 -4.23
CA LYS A 230 16.78 69.29 -3.66
C LYS A 230 17.17 70.46 -4.56
#